data_AF-A0A2I8VIQ2-F1
#
_entry.id   AF-A0A2I8VIQ2-F1
#
_cell.length_a   1.000
_cell.length_b   1.000
_cell.length_c   1.000
_cell.angle_alpha   90.00
_cell.angle_beta   90.00
_cell.angle_gamma   90.00
#
_symmetry.space_group_name_H-M   'P 1'
#
loop_
_entity.id
_entity.type
_entity.pdbx_description
1 polymer ?
#
loop_
_entity_poly.entity_id
_entity_poly.type
_entity_poly.pdbx_seq_one_letter_code
_entity_poly.pdbx_strand_id
1 'polypeptide(L)'
;MNVVAVIQARMGSSRLPGKVMLPLDGRHVLEHVVRRTAAATSIDEVVVATSENGADDIIARYAERAGATVFRGSETDVLDRMYHAAKGAEADVVVRITADCPLIPRR
;
A
#
# COMPACT_ATOMS: atom_id res chain seq x y z
N MET A 1 0.00 -12.43 -17.90
CA MET A 1 0.49 -11.06 -17.63
C MET A 1 -0.10 -10.65 -16.30
N ASN A 2 0.72 -10.62 -15.27
CA ASN A 2 0.36 -10.34 -13.88
C ASN A 2 0.50 -8.85 -13.59
N VAL A 3 -0.62 -8.15 -13.35
CA VAL A 3 -0.69 -6.73 -13.05
C VAL A 3 -0.83 -6.52 -11.55
N VAL A 4 0.22 -6.04 -10.90
CA VAL A 4 0.27 -5.87 -9.45
C VAL A 4 0.24 -4.39 -9.10
N ALA A 5 -0.70 -4.02 -8.22
CA ALA A 5 -0.72 -2.70 -7.62
C ALA A 5 0.14 -2.67 -6.36
N VAL A 6 1.17 -1.81 -6.34
CA VAL A 6 2.03 -1.63 -5.18
C VAL A 6 1.73 -0.29 -4.53
N ILE A 7 1.14 -0.34 -3.33
CA ILE A 7 0.75 0.80 -2.52
C ILE A 7 1.88 1.15 -1.56
N GLN A 8 2.48 2.31 -1.72
CA GLN A 8 3.50 2.82 -0.80
C GLN A 8 2.85 3.46 0.44
N ALA A 9 3.15 2.95 1.63
CA ALA A 9 2.61 3.45 2.90
C ALA A 9 3.68 3.56 4.00
N ARG A 10 3.67 4.67 4.75
CA ARG A 10 4.50 4.88 5.96
C ARG A 10 3.81 5.83 6.93
N MET A 11 4.13 5.71 8.21
CA MET A 11 3.66 6.63 9.26
C MET A 11 4.36 7.99 9.19
N GLY A 12 5.62 8.02 8.73
CA GLY A 12 6.49 9.20 8.66
C GLY A 12 6.13 10.22 7.57
N SER A 13 4.88 10.71 7.54
CA SER A 13 4.51 11.85 6.69
C SER A 13 4.89 13.18 7.33
N SER A 14 5.58 14.06 6.58
CA SER A 14 6.05 15.35 7.09
C SER A 14 4.95 16.40 7.30
N ARG A 15 3.92 16.39 6.45
CA ARG A 15 2.81 17.38 6.50
C ARG A 15 1.68 16.96 7.44
N LEU A 16 1.39 15.66 7.50
CA LEU A 16 0.34 15.10 8.35
C LEU A 16 0.78 13.72 8.85
N PRO A 17 1.52 13.65 9.96
CA PRO A 17 2.01 12.38 10.52
C PRO A 17 0.87 11.37 10.71
N GLY A 18 1.12 10.12 10.33
CA GLY A 18 0.13 9.05 10.48
C GLY A 18 -1.09 9.17 9.54
N LYS A 19 -1.08 10.03 8.51
CA LYS A 19 -2.24 10.26 7.62
C LYS A 19 -2.90 8.99 7.07
N VAL A 20 -2.12 7.96 6.77
CA VAL A 20 -2.61 6.68 6.22
C VAL A 20 -3.42 5.87 7.25
N MET A 21 -3.20 6.14 8.54
CA MET A 21 -3.91 5.53 9.67
C MET A 21 -4.93 6.47 10.32
N LEU A 22 -5.25 7.61 9.70
CA LEU A 22 -6.35 8.43 10.20
C LEU A 22 -7.71 7.80 9.87
N PRO A 23 -8.70 7.94 10.75
CA PRO A 23 -10.06 7.47 10.48
C PRO A 23 -10.70 8.32 9.38
N LEU A 24 -11.38 7.63 8.46
CA LEU A 24 -12.17 8.18 7.37
C LEU A 24 -13.36 7.23 7.17
N ASP A 25 -14.58 7.71 7.38
CA ASP A 25 -15.81 6.94 7.12
C ASP A 25 -15.78 5.50 7.68
N GLY A 26 -15.50 5.37 8.98
CA GLY A 26 -15.49 4.09 9.69
C GLY A 26 -14.30 3.15 9.43
N ARG A 27 -13.31 3.55 8.61
CA ARG A 27 -12.08 2.80 8.34
C ARG A 27 -10.86 3.71 8.33
N HIS A 28 -9.66 3.16 8.25
CA HIS A 28 -8.47 4.00 8.04
C HIS A 28 -8.32 4.40 6.57
N VAL A 29 -7.63 5.51 6.29
CA VAL A 29 -7.32 5.96 4.92
C VAL A 29 -6.68 4.85 4.08
N LEU A 30 -5.70 4.13 4.63
CA LEU A 30 -5.03 3.00 3.98
C LEU A 30 -6.01 1.91 3.54
N GLU A 31 -6.96 1.57 4.41
CA GLU A 31 -7.95 0.53 4.14
C GLU A 31 -8.87 0.89 2.97
N HIS A 32 -9.19 2.18 2.81
CA HIS A 32 -9.93 2.65 1.64
C HIS A 32 -9.12 2.50 0.36
N VAL A 33 -7.83 2.87 0.39
CA VAL A 33 -6.94 2.71 -0.78
C VAL A 33 -6.87 1.24 -1.18
N VAL A 34 -6.51 0.35 -0.24
CA VAL A 34 -6.38 -1.10 -0.51
C VAL A 34 -7.66 -1.67 -1.11
N ARG A 35 -8.82 -1.44 -0.48
CA ARG A 35 -10.09 -2.02 -0.93
C ARG A 35 -10.57 -1.46 -2.26
N ARG A 36 -10.26 -0.19 -2.57
CA ARG A 36 -10.65 0.41 -3.85
C ARG A 36 -9.73 -0.04 -4.97
N THR A 37 -8.43 -0.15 -4.71
CA THR A 37 -7.46 -0.72 -5.65
C THR A 37 -7.80 -2.18 -5.97
N ALA A 38 -8.06 -3.01 -4.96
CA ALA A 38 -8.43 -4.42 -5.15
C ALA A 38 -9.78 -4.61 -5.85
N ALA A 39 -10.62 -3.57 -5.95
CA ALA A 39 -11.89 -3.64 -6.68
C ALA A 39 -11.75 -3.37 -8.18
N ALA A 40 -10.56 -2.96 -8.66
CA ALA A 40 -10.31 -2.73 -10.08
C ALA A 40 -10.15 -4.07 -10.82
N THR A 41 -10.85 -4.24 -11.94
CA THR A 41 -10.84 -5.50 -12.71
C THR A 41 -9.53 -5.74 -13.47
N SER A 42 -8.65 -4.75 -13.55
CA SER A 42 -7.36 -4.82 -14.23
C SER A 42 -6.18 -5.04 -13.29
N ILE A 43 -6.43 -5.28 -12.00
CA ILE A 43 -5.41 -5.55 -10.98
C ILE A 43 -5.60 -6.99 -10.49
N ASP A 44 -4.55 -7.79 -10.58
CA ASP A 44 -4.55 -9.19 -10.15
C ASP A 44 -4.23 -9.31 -8.66
N GLU A 45 -3.30 -8.48 -8.15
CA GLU A 45 -2.87 -8.48 -6.75
C GLU A 45 -2.61 -7.05 -6.23
N VAL A 46 -2.85 -6.85 -4.93
CA VAL A 46 -2.48 -5.63 -4.21
C VAL A 46 -1.42 -5.94 -3.16
N VAL A 47 -0.29 -5.25 -3.25
CA VAL A 47 0.81 -5.30 -2.28
C VAL A 47 0.95 -3.95 -1.59
N VAL A 48 0.99 -3.91 -0.26
CA VAL A 48 1.38 -2.72 0.50
C VAL A 48 2.87 -2.79 0.84
N ALA A 49 3.63 -1.83 0.30
CA ALA A 49 5.06 -1.68 0.55
C ALA A 49 5.29 -0.65 1.66
N THR A 50 5.66 -1.12 2.86
CA THR A 50 5.89 -0.29 4.06
C THR A 50 7.28 -0.49 4.65
N SER A 51 7.72 0.33 5.60
CA SER A 51 9.09 0.20 6.12
C SER A 51 9.23 -0.88 7.20
N GLU A 52 10.46 -1.30 7.47
CA GLU A 52 10.82 -2.15 8.61
C GLU A 52 10.80 -1.38 9.95
N ASN A 53 10.56 -0.07 9.94
CA ASN A 53 10.43 0.72 11.16
C ASN A 53 9.22 0.23 11.98
N GLY A 54 9.39 0.02 13.29
CA GLY A 54 8.32 -0.45 14.18
C GLY A 54 7.10 0.47 14.22
N ALA A 55 7.25 1.76 13.90
CA ALA A 55 6.11 2.67 13.73
C ALA A 55 5.14 2.19 12.63
N ASP A 56 5.65 1.51 11.60
CA ASP A 56 4.89 1.02 10.46
C ASP A 56 4.26 -0.36 10.68
N ASP A 57 4.45 -1.00 11.84
CA ASP A 57 3.83 -2.30 12.17
C ASP A 57 2.30 -2.24 12.09
N ILE A 58 1.72 -1.09 12.45
CA ILE A 58 0.29 -0.85 12.34
C ILE A 58 -0.18 -0.87 10.88
N ILE A 59 0.63 -0.35 9.95
CA ILE A 59 0.32 -0.33 8.52
C ILE A 59 0.28 -1.76 8.00
N ALA A 60 1.30 -2.57 8.31
CA ALA A 60 1.34 -3.99 7.91
C ALA A 60 0.08 -4.73 8.39
N ARG A 61 -0.23 -4.63 9.68
CA ARG A 61 -1.40 -5.30 10.27
C ARG A 61 -2.74 -4.90 9.62
N TYR A 62 -2.94 -3.61 9.34
CA TYR A 62 -4.20 -3.15 8.75
C TYR A 62 -4.28 -3.38 7.23
N ALA A 63 -3.14 -3.39 6.53
CA ALA A 63 -3.06 -3.81 5.13
C ALA A 63 -3.48 -5.27 4.96
N GLU A 64 -2.94 -6.18 5.77
CA GLU A 64 -3.32 -7.60 5.76
C GLU A 64 -4.81 -7.80 6.06
N ARG A 65 -5.34 -7.10 7.07
CA ARG A 65 -6.78 -7.11 7.40
C ARG A 65 -7.66 -6.56 6.26
N ALA A 66 -7.11 -5.72 5.40
CA ALA A 66 -7.79 -5.20 4.21
C ALA A 66 -7.66 -6.12 2.99
N GLY A 67 -6.89 -7.20 3.09
CA GLY A 67 -6.73 -8.21 2.03
C GLY A 67 -5.53 -7.98 1.11
N ALA A 68 -4.59 -7.09 1.46
CA ALA A 68 -3.35 -6.91 0.72
C ALA A 68 -2.21 -7.77 1.29
N THR A 69 -1.34 -8.25 0.40
CA THR A 69 -0.02 -8.77 0.79
C THR A 69 0.84 -7.61 1.30
N VAL A 70 1.77 -7.87 2.22
CA VAL A 70 2.66 -6.82 2.76
C VAL A 70 4.11 -7.14 2.42
N PHE A 71 4.81 -6.14 1.89
CA PHE A 71 6.25 -6.15 1.77
C PHE A 71 6.85 -5.08 2.70
N ARG A 72 7.88 -5.46 3.47
CA ARG A 72 8.63 -4.56 4.35
C ARG A 72 10.06 -4.41 3.84
N GLY A 73 10.57 -3.18 3.84
CA GLY A 73 11.96 -2.90 3.45
C GLY A 73 12.46 -1.55 3.96
N SER A 74 13.53 -1.04 3.36
CA SER A 74 14.17 0.22 3.74
C SER A 74 13.17 1.36 3.85
N GLU A 75 13.25 2.21 4.87
CA GLU A 75 12.36 3.38 5.01
C GLU A 75 12.68 4.47 3.97
N THR A 76 13.97 4.68 3.72
CA THR A 76 14.50 5.77 2.88
C THR A 76 14.67 5.35 1.43
N ASP A 77 15.02 4.09 1.16
CA ASP A 77 15.10 3.57 -0.21
C ASP A 77 13.74 3.06 -0.67
N VAL A 78 12.93 4.03 -1.12
CA VAL A 78 11.59 3.76 -1.63
C VAL A 78 11.63 2.96 -2.93
N LEU A 79 12.63 3.19 -3.78
CA LEU A 79 12.70 2.54 -5.08
C LEU A 79 13.00 1.05 -4.91
N ASP A 80 14.01 0.73 -4.12
CA ASP A 80 14.39 -0.65 -3.80
C ASP A 80 13.23 -1.41 -3.15
N ARG A 81 12.57 -0.77 -2.18
CA ARG A 81 11.39 -1.36 -1.51
C ARG A 81 10.26 -1.67 -2.49
N MET A 82 9.97 -0.75 -3.42
CA MET A 82 8.94 -0.97 -4.45
C MET A 82 9.35 -2.07 -5.44
N TYR A 83 10.62 -2.12 -5.82
CA TYR A 83 11.17 -3.14 -6.70
C TYR A 83 11.04 -4.54 -6.08
N HIS A 84 11.45 -4.72 -4.83
CA HIS A 84 11.38 -6.01 -4.16
C HIS A 84 9.94 -6.44 -3.85
N ALA A 85 9.03 -5.50 -3.56
CA ALA A 85 7.61 -5.79 -3.45
C ALA A 85 7.03 -6.34 -4.76
N ALA A 86 7.33 -5.69 -5.89
CA ALA A 86 6.89 -6.13 -7.21
C ALA A 86 7.52 -7.47 -7.62
N LYS A 87 8.81 -7.65 -7.32
CA LYS A 87 9.55 -8.87 -7.62
C LYS A 87 9.01 -10.06 -6.82
N GLY A 88 8.70 -9.87 -5.53
CA GLY A 88 8.14 -10.90 -4.67
C GLY A 88 6.74 -11.36 -5.10
N ALA A 89 5.98 -10.47 -5.76
CA ALA A 89 4.68 -10.77 -6.34
C ALA A 89 4.75 -11.23 -7.81
N GLU A 90 5.96 -11.45 -8.36
CA GLU A 90 6.17 -11.86 -9.75
C GLU A 90 5.40 -10.98 -10.76
N ALA A 91 5.42 -9.66 -10.54
CA ALA A 91 4.68 -8.69 -11.36
C ALA A 91 5.28 -8.53 -12.76
N ASP A 92 4.46 -8.68 -13.80
CA ASP A 92 4.81 -8.28 -15.18
C ASP A 92 4.59 -6.78 -15.38
N VAL A 93 3.56 -6.22 -14.75
CA VAL A 93 3.19 -4.81 -14.79
C VAL A 93 2.99 -4.29 -13.37
N VAL A 94 3.61 -3.15 -13.06
CA VAL A 94 3.51 -2.52 -11.73
C VAL A 94 2.68 -1.23 -11.80
N VAL A 95 1.59 -1.20 -11.05
CA VAL A 95 0.79 0.01 -10.84
C VAL A 95 1.18 0.62 -9.49
N ARG A 96 1.95 1.70 -9.52
CA ARG A 96 2.37 2.41 -8.31
C ARG A 96 1.23 3.29 -7.78
N ILE A 97 0.89 3.12 -6.51
CA ILE A 97 -0.15 3.90 -5.83
C ILE A 97 0.39 4.52 -4.54
N THR A 98 -0.02 5.75 -4.22
CA THR A 98 0.27 6.38 -2.93
C THR A 98 -0.88 6.17 -1.95
N ALA A 99 -0.57 5.80 -0.72
CA ALA A 99 -1.56 5.47 0.31
C ALA A 99 -2.37 6.67 0.85
N ASP A 100 -2.21 7.87 0.28
CA ASP A 100 -2.92 9.09 0.65
C ASP A 100 -4.03 9.51 -0.32
N CYS A 101 -4.39 8.64 -1.27
CA CYS A 101 -5.45 8.86 -2.25
C CYS A 101 -6.66 7.94 -1.99
N PRO A 102 -7.43 8.11 -0.90
CA PRO A 102 -8.51 7.18 -0.51
C PRO A 102 -9.69 7.16 -1.49
N LEU A 103 -9.76 8.10 -2.43
CA LEU A 103 -10.88 8.23 -3.38
C LEU A 103 -10.55 7.75 -4.79
N ILE A 104 -9.46 6.98 -4.97
CA ILE A 104 -9.08 6.41 -6.29
C ILE A 104 -10.31 5.75 -6.96
N PRO A 105 -10.59 6.07 -8.24
CA PRO A 105 -11.69 5.44 -8.97
C PRO A 105 -11.54 3.92 -9.01
N ARG A 106 -12.66 3.20 -9.03
CA ARG A 106 -12.69 1.73 -9.11
C ARG A 106 -12.71 1.23 -10.57
N ARG A 107 -12.77 2.13 -11.53
CA ARG A 107 -12.85 1.91 -12.99
C ARG A 107 -12.07 3.01 -13.69
#